data_AF-A0A1F9E342-F1
#
_entry.id   AF-A0A1F9E342-F1
#
_cell.length_a   1.000
_cell.length_b   1.000
_cell.length_c   1.000
_cell.angle_alpha   90.00
_cell.angle_beta   90.00
_cell.angle_gamma   90.00
#
_symmetry.space_group_name_H-M   'P 1'
#
loop_
_entity.id
_entity.type
_entity.pdbx_description
1 polymer ?
#
loop_
_entity_poly.entity_id
_entity_poly.type
_entity_poly.pdbx_seq_one_letter_code
_entity_poly.pdbx_strand_id
1 'polypeptide(L)'
;MIYKKMKEVGKMKRTMFLAVLMCGFLAFTVPSWSLTVGLTDVGNVDNLLFSDNLASSGDQTEVDWVNLKIGTSFTTADLTKYTEMNWQETSQFGAVAIEFATESPEYFYVKTGALASGKDIFLYENIFAFNWGVIDLIAAGILNDQGSPEIGKLSHIGELGQTAVPEPTTLLLLGLGLVGVGAVKRKR
;
A
#
# COMPACT_ATOMS: atom_id res chain seq x y z
N MET A 1 37.71 25.79 -42.00
CA MET A 1 37.28 26.36 -40.69
C MET A 1 35.77 26.23 -40.45
N ILE A 2 34.92 26.50 -41.45
CA ILE A 2 33.45 26.46 -41.36
C ILE A 2 32.89 25.05 -41.01
N TYR A 3 33.42 24.00 -41.64
CA TYR A 3 32.97 22.62 -41.44
C TYR A 3 33.14 22.11 -40.00
N LYS A 4 34.23 22.51 -39.32
CA LYS A 4 34.50 22.16 -37.92
C LYS A 4 33.48 22.83 -36.98
N LYS A 5 33.11 24.08 -37.28
CA LYS A 5 32.13 24.88 -36.51
C LYS A 5 30.73 24.29 -36.62
N MET A 6 30.32 23.79 -37.79
CA MET A 6 29.00 23.16 -37.98
C MET A 6 28.88 21.81 -37.25
N LYS A 7 29.97 21.03 -37.19
CA LYS A 7 30.01 19.74 -36.47
C LYS A 7 29.91 19.92 -34.95
N GLU A 8 30.56 20.95 -34.41
CA GLU A 8 30.47 21.38 -33.00
C GLU A 8 29.04 21.80 -32.64
N VAL A 9 28.41 22.63 -33.48
CA VAL A 9 27.02 23.08 -33.27
C VAL A 9 26.02 21.92 -33.26
N GLY A 10 26.19 20.93 -34.16
CA GLY A 10 25.35 19.73 -34.16
C GLY A 10 25.54 18.86 -32.91
N LYS A 11 26.76 18.77 -32.38
CA LYS A 11 27.07 18.04 -31.15
C LYS A 11 26.47 18.74 -29.92
N MET A 12 26.56 20.07 -29.87
CA MET A 12 26.04 20.91 -28.78
C MET A 12 24.50 20.85 -28.69
N LYS A 13 23.81 20.87 -29.84
CA LYS A 13 22.35 20.70 -29.92
C LYS A 13 21.88 19.33 -29.40
N ARG A 14 22.63 18.25 -29.70
CA ARG A 14 22.32 16.90 -29.20
C ARG A 14 22.53 16.77 -27.70
N THR A 15 23.62 17.31 -27.16
CA THR A 15 23.85 17.33 -25.70
C THR A 15 22.82 18.18 -24.97
N MET A 16 22.43 19.32 -25.53
CA MET A 16 21.41 20.17 -24.94
C MET A 16 20.03 19.50 -24.97
N PHE A 17 19.67 18.82 -26.06
CA PHE A 17 18.44 18.04 -26.15
C PHE A 17 18.40 16.90 -25.13
N LEU A 18 19.49 16.14 -24.96
CA LEU A 18 19.61 15.09 -23.95
C LEU A 18 19.50 15.63 -22.52
N ALA A 19 20.12 16.78 -22.23
CA ALA A 19 20.02 17.41 -20.91
C ALA A 19 18.59 17.86 -20.60
N VAL A 20 17.90 18.47 -21.56
CA VAL A 20 16.50 18.89 -21.43
C VAL A 20 15.58 17.67 -21.24
N LEU A 21 15.82 16.58 -21.97
CA LEU A 21 15.05 15.34 -21.83
C LEU A 21 15.24 14.72 -20.44
N MET A 22 16.47 14.70 -19.91
CA MET A 22 16.77 14.18 -18.59
C MET A 22 16.15 15.04 -17.47
N CYS A 23 16.22 16.38 -17.61
CA CYS A 23 15.54 17.30 -16.70
C CYS A 23 14.01 17.17 -16.77
N GLY A 24 13.46 16.87 -17.95
CA GLY A 24 12.03 16.59 -18.13
C GLY A 24 11.56 15.35 -17.37
N PHE A 25 12.37 14.28 -17.33
CA PHE A 25 12.05 13.08 -16.54
C PHE A 25 12.09 13.32 -15.04
N LEU A 26 12.95 14.22 -14.54
CA LEU A 26 13.01 14.56 -13.12
C LEU A 26 11.83 15.41 -12.63
N ALA A 27 11.05 16.02 -13.54
CA ALA A 27 9.91 16.85 -13.19
C ALA A 27 8.65 16.07 -12.75
N PHE A 28 8.65 14.73 -12.86
CA PHE A 28 7.51 13.87 -12.53
C PHE A 28 7.63 13.15 -11.18
N THR A 29 8.52 13.58 -10.28
CA THR A 29 8.58 13.01 -8.93
C THR A 29 7.43 13.56 -8.11
N VAL A 30 6.42 12.72 -7.84
CA VAL A 30 5.37 13.02 -6.86
C VAL A 30 5.85 12.64 -5.45
N PRO A 31 5.74 13.51 -4.45
CA PRO A 31 5.97 13.12 -3.07
C PRO A 31 4.88 12.12 -2.64
N SER A 32 5.30 10.93 -2.20
CA SER A 32 4.42 10.02 -1.46
C SER A 32 4.59 10.33 0.02
N TRP A 33 3.49 10.62 0.69
CA TRP A 33 3.46 10.66 2.15
C TRP A 33 3.26 9.24 2.64
N SER A 34 3.83 8.92 3.80
CA SER A 34 3.54 7.71 4.54
C SER A 34 3.16 8.09 5.97
N LEU A 35 2.31 7.26 6.56
CA LEU A 35 1.93 7.29 7.95
C LEU A 35 3.01 6.58 8.77
N THR A 36 3.15 7.01 10.01
CA THR A 36 4.11 6.40 10.94
C THR A 36 3.44 5.96 12.22
N VAL A 37 3.93 4.86 12.79
CA VAL A 37 3.69 4.49 14.19
C VAL A 37 4.97 4.81 14.95
N GLY A 38 4.94 5.88 15.75
CA GLY A 38 6.16 6.47 16.30
C GLY A 38 7.11 6.91 15.17
N LEU A 39 8.27 6.25 15.07
CA LEU A 39 9.28 6.48 14.03
C LEU A 39 9.24 5.46 12.88
N THR A 40 8.38 4.43 12.97
CA THR A 40 8.28 3.36 11.98
C THR A 40 7.33 3.78 10.87
N ASP A 41 7.76 3.70 9.62
CA ASP A 41 6.90 3.87 8.45
C ASP A 41 5.96 2.66 8.31
N VAL A 42 4.66 2.94 8.23
CA VAL A 42 3.61 1.91 8.08
C VAL A 42 2.86 2.03 6.75
N GLY A 43 3.33 2.84 5.82
CA GLY A 43 2.71 3.02 4.50
C GLY A 43 1.54 4.00 4.52
N ASN A 44 0.51 3.74 3.71
CA ASN A 44 -0.69 4.58 3.63
C ASN A 44 -1.89 3.83 4.18
N VAL A 45 -3.01 4.53 4.35
CA VAL A 45 -4.30 3.90 4.66
C VAL A 45 -4.68 2.92 3.54
N ASP A 46 -5.02 1.69 3.93
CA ASP A 46 -5.49 0.63 3.05
C ASP A 46 -6.90 0.91 2.52
N ASN A 47 -7.19 0.37 1.33
CA ASN A 47 -8.46 0.60 0.67
C ASN A 47 -9.56 -0.23 1.34
N LEU A 48 -10.55 0.44 1.94
CA LEU A 48 -11.79 -0.23 2.32
C LEU A 48 -12.57 -0.63 1.06
N LEU A 49 -12.71 -1.93 0.83
CA LEU A 49 -13.44 -2.48 -0.31
C LEU A 49 -14.93 -2.65 -0.01
N PHE A 50 -15.24 -3.33 1.10
CA PHE A 50 -16.60 -3.73 1.45
C PHE A 50 -16.82 -3.71 2.96
N SER A 51 -18.07 -3.48 3.38
CA SER A 51 -18.50 -3.67 4.76
C SER A 51 -19.89 -4.30 4.83
N ASP A 52 -20.11 -5.16 5.82
CA ASP A 52 -21.37 -5.88 5.96
C ASP A 52 -21.77 -6.16 7.41
N ASN A 53 -22.93 -6.77 7.59
CA ASN A 53 -23.38 -7.36 8.86
C ASN A 53 -23.43 -8.88 8.69
N LEU A 54 -22.59 -9.63 9.40
CA LEU A 54 -22.66 -11.08 9.40
C LEU A 54 -23.51 -11.58 10.57
N ALA A 55 -24.55 -12.37 10.24
CA ALA A 55 -25.36 -13.04 11.25
C ALA A 55 -24.61 -14.14 12.04
N SER A 56 -23.42 -14.54 11.59
CA SER A 56 -22.61 -15.58 12.22
C SER A 56 -21.10 -15.29 12.09
N SER A 57 -20.33 -15.68 13.10
CA SER A 57 -18.90 -15.36 13.25
C SER A 57 -17.98 -16.57 13.10
N GLY A 58 -18.38 -17.56 12.29
CA GLY A 58 -17.54 -18.72 11.98
C GLY A 58 -16.50 -18.42 10.91
N ASP A 59 -15.32 -19.03 11.03
CA ASP A 59 -14.21 -18.86 10.06
C ASP A 59 -14.66 -19.14 8.63
N GLN A 60 -15.42 -20.23 8.43
CA GLN A 60 -15.96 -20.57 7.11
C GLN A 60 -16.90 -19.49 6.58
N THR A 61 -17.78 -18.95 7.43
CA THR A 61 -18.71 -17.88 7.05
C THR A 61 -17.96 -16.62 6.61
N GLU A 62 -16.89 -16.27 7.30
CA GLU A 62 -16.07 -15.09 7.01
C GLU A 62 -15.30 -15.27 5.70
N VAL A 63 -14.67 -16.43 5.48
CA VAL A 63 -13.98 -16.76 4.23
C VAL A 63 -14.94 -16.81 3.04
N ASP A 64 -16.10 -17.44 3.20
CA ASP A 64 -17.14 -17.49 2.16
C ASP A 64 -17.65 -16.09 1.80
N TRP A 65 -17.80 -15.22 2.80
CA TRP A 65 -18.17 -13.83 2.58
C TRP A 65 -17.09 -13.07 1.81
N VAL A 66 -15.81 -13.21 2.16
CA VAL A 66 -14.71 -12.60 1.39
C VAL A 66 -14.72 -13.10 -0.06
N ASN A 67 -14.73 -14.42 -0.26
CA ASN A 67 -14.77 -15.04 -1.59
C ASN A 67 -15.93 -14.50 -2.44
N LEU A 68 -17.11 -14.33 -1.84
CA LEU A 68 -18.29 -13.79 -2.51
C LEU A 68 -18.10 -12.33 -2.95
N LYS A 69 -17.42 -11.49 -2.15
CA LYS A 69 -17.27 -10.06 -2.43
C LYS A 69 -16.21 -9.77 -3.49
N ILE A 70 -15.07 -10.45 -3.42
CA ILE A 70 -13.92 -10.18 -4.29
C ILE A 70 -13.73 -11.21 -5.42
N GLY A 71 -14.54 -12.28 -5.45
CA GLY A 71 -14.48 -13.29 -6.52
C GLY A 71 -13.30 -14.24 -6.42
N THR A 72 -12.85 -14.54 -5.21
CA THR A 72 -11.75 -15.46 -4.91
C THR A 72 -12.25 -16.84 -4.46
N SER A 73 -11.32 -17.75 -4.17
CA SER A 73 -11.61 -19.12 -3.73
C SER A 73 -10.71 -19.54 -2.57
N PHE A 74 -10.53 -18.66 -1.59
CA PHE A 74 -9.80 -18.98 -0.36
C PHE A 74 -10.54 -20.03 0.46
N THR A 75 -9.79 -20.71 1.31
CA THR A 75 -10.27 -21.69 2.28
C THR A 75 -9.93 -21.25 3.69
N THR A 76 -10.47 -21.92 4.71
CA THR A 76 -10.08 -21.66 6.11
C THR A 76 -8.61 -21.96 6.39
N ALA A 77 -7.92 -22.72 5.52
CA ALA A 77 -6.48 -22.94 5.61
C ALA A 77 -5.65 -21.72 5.16
N ASP A 78 -6.23 -20.85 4.34
CA ASP A 78 -5.59 -19.61 3.88
C ASP A 78 -5.79 -18.46 4.88
N LEU A 79 -6.67 -18.65 5.87
CA LEU A 79 -7.04 -17.64 6.86
C LEU A 79 -6.07 -17.65 8.04
N THR A 80 -5.42 -16.51 8.29
CA THR A 80 -4.72 -16.28 9.56
C THR A 80 -5.55 -15.37 10.45
N LYS A 81 -5.98 -15.89 11.61
CA LYS A 81 -6.71 -15.13 12.64
C LYS A 81 -5.82 -14.76 13.80
N TYR A 82 -6.04 -13.56 14.33
CA TYR A 82 -5.31 -13.08 15.49
C TYR A 82 -6.02 -13.48 16.78
N THR A 83 -5.20 -13.86 17.76
CA THR A 83 -5.65 -14.06 19.15
C THR A 83 -5.56 -12.77 19.96
N GLU A 84 -4.64 -11.88 19.61
CA GLU A 84 -4.41 -10.59 20.25
C GLU A 84 -4.26 -9.51 19.19
N MET A 85 -4.86 -8.34 19.40
CA MET A 85 -4.79 -7.24 18.44
C MET A 85 -4.08 -6.05 19.05
N ASN A 86 -2.89 -5.76 18.55
CA ASN A 86 -2.05 -4.66 19.00
C ASN A 86 -2.18 -3.47 18.04
N TRP A 87 -3.37 -2.90 17.97
CA TRP A 87 -3.62 -1.68 17.19
C TRP A 87 -2.88 -0.49 17.78
N GLN A 88 -2.22 0.28 16.91
CA GLN A 88 -1.42 1.43 17.28
C GLN A 88 -1.92 2.66 16.53
N GLU A 89 -1.97 3.81 17.21
CA GLU A 89 -2.28 5.08 16.56
C GLU A 89 -1.16 5.46 15.61
N THR A 90 -1.55 5.94 14.42
CA THR A 90 -0.59 6.49 13.46
C THR A 90 -0.35 7.97 13.69
N SER A 91 0.54 8.57 12.90
CA SER A 91 0.74 10.02 12.82
C SER A 91 -0.48 10.80 12.33
N GLN A 92 -1.53 10.13 11.84
CA GLN A 92 -2.79 10.74 11.44
C GLN A 92 -3.91 10.37 12.42
N PHE A 93 -4.63 11.39 12.90
CA PHE A 93 -5.81 11.19 13.75
C PHE A 93 -6.88 10.36 13.02
N GLY A 94 -7.37 9.32 13.71
CA GLY A 94 -8.38 8.40 13.19
C GLY A 94 -7.84 7.26 12.34
N ALA A 95 -6.56 7.29 11.96
CA ALA A 95 -5.89 6.17 11.32
C ALA A 95 -5.11 5.34 12.35
N VAL A 96 -5.31 4.03 12.30
CA VAL A 96 -4.63 3.06 13.16
C VAL A 96 -3.98 1.98 12.33
N ALA A 97 -2.89 1.43 12.84
CA ALA A 97 -2.11 0.40 12.18
C ALA A 97 -1.93 -0.82 13.07
N ILE A 98 -1.81 -1.99 12.45
CA ILE A 98 -1.47 -3.26 13.08
C ILE A 98 -0.41 -3.97 12.25
N GLU A 99 0.54 -4.64 12.89
CA GLU A 99 1.51 -5.48 12.19
C GLU A 99 0.86 -6.80 11.77
N PHE A 100 1.11 -7.21 10.52
CA PHE A 100 0.60 -8.46 9.98
C PHE A 100 1.31 -9.67 10.59
N ALA A 101 0.54 -10.73 10.89
CA ALA A 101 1.07 -12.01 11.32
C ALA A 101 1.67 -12.80 10.15
N THR A 102 1.16 -12.60 8.93
CA THR A 102 1.77 -13.12 7.71
C THR A 102 2.50 -12.04 6.93
N GLU A 103 3.44 -12.45 6.09
CA GLU A 103 4.16 -11.53 5.22
C GLU A 103 3.23 -11.05 4.09
N SER A 104 2.97 -9.73 4.07
CA SER A 104 2.30 -9.04 2.96
C SER A 104 0.98 -9.68 2.48
N PRO A 105 0.00 -9.90 3.39
CA PRO A 105 -1.31 -10.43 3.00
C PRO A 105 -1.96 -9.54 1.94
N GLU A 106 -2.71 -10.13 1.01
CA GLU A 106 -3.40 -9.39 -0.06
C GLU A 106 -4.64 -8.68 0.44
N TYR A 107 -5.40 -9.37 1.29
CA TYR A 107 -6.58 -8.83 1.92
C TYR A 107 -6.53 -9.08 3.41
N PHE A 108 -7.17 -8.19 4.15
CA PHE A 108 -7.48 -8.44 5.53
C PHE A 108 -8.86 -7.88 5.83
N TYR A 109 -9.58 -8.52 6.74
CA TYR A 109 -10.82 -7.97 7.26
C TYR A 109 -10.68 -7.67 8.74
N VAL A 110 -11.39 -6.64 9.18
CA VAL A 110 -11.50 -6.25 10.57
C VAL A 110 -12.95 -6.38 10.98
N LYS A 111 -13.20 -7.07 12.09
CA LYS A 111 -14.53 -7.14 12.69
C LYS A 111 -14.63 -6.23 13.89
N THR A 112 -15.80 -5.64 14.04
CA THR A 112 -16.10 -4.80 15.20
C THR A 112 -17.16 -5.45 16.07
N GLY A 113 -17.25 -4.98 17.31
CA GLY A 113 -18.49 -5.14 18.09
C GLY A 113 -19.66 -4.42 17.41
N ALA A 114 -20.84 -4.48 18.04
CA ALA A 114 -22.02 -3.80 17.53
C ALA A 114 -21.77 -2.28 17.38
N LEU A 115 -21.85 -1.80 16.14
CA LEU A 115 -21.79 -0.38 15.79
C LEU A 115 -23.19 0.16 15.50
N ALA A 116 -23.38 1.46 15.68
CA ALA A 116 -24.61 2.15 15.31
C ALA A 116 -24.91 2.07 13.79
N SER A 117 -23.86 1.92 12.96
CA SER A 117 -23.97 1.72 11.52
C SER A 117 -24.60 0.37 11.14
N GLY A 118 -24.68 -0.57 12.10
CA GLY A 118 -25.13 -1.93 11.88
C GLY A 118 -24.14 -2.79 11.09
N LYS A 119 -22.94 -2.30 10.76
CA LYS A 119 -21.87 -3.07 10.12
C LYS A 119 -20.93 -3.63 11.19
N ASP A 120 -20.47 -4.85 11.00
CA ASP A 120 -19.60 -5.56 11.95
C ASP A 120 -18.38 -6.21 11.30
N ILE A 121 -18.28 -6.19 9.97
CA ILE A 121 -17.10 -6.61 9.22
C ILE A 121 -16.74 -5.57 8.16
N PHE A 122 -15.43 -5.39 7.95
CA PHE A 122 -14.85 -4.43 7.02
C PHE A 122 -13.68 -5.10 6.31
N LEU A 123 -13.74 -5.23 4.98
CA LEU A 123 -12.72 -5.86 4.15
C LEU A 123 -11.85 -4.80 3.48
N TYR A 124 -10.53 -4.97 3.61
CA TYR A 124 -9.52 -4.08 3.08
C TYR A 124 -8.61 -4.81 2.10
N GLU A 125 -8.10 -4.04 1.13
CA GLU A 125 -6.99 -4.43 0.25
C GLU A 125 -5.68 -3.82 0.78
N ASN A 126 -4.65 -4.64 0.96
CA ASN A 126 -3.32 -4.19 1.36
C ASN A 126 -2.58 -3.62 0.13
N ILE A 127 -2.62 -2.30 -0.01
CA ILE A 127 -2.22 -1.62 -1.26
C ILE A 127 -0.71 -1.49 -1.47
N PHE A 128 0.09 -1.62 -0.40
CA PHE A 128 1.54 -1.40 -0.48
C PHE A 128 2.37 -2.61 -0.10
N ALA A 129 1.74 -3.76 0.15
CA ALA A 129 2.42 -5.00 0.52
C ALA A 129 3.44 -4.77 1.65
N PHE A 130 3.07 -3.91 2.61
CA PHE A 130 3.81 -3.80 3.86
C PHE A 130 3.34 -4.90 4.80
N ASN A 131 4.13 -5.18 5.82
CA ASN A 131 3.73 -6.02 6.96
C ASN A 131 2.84 -5.24 7.94
N TRP A 132 2.10 -4.23 7.46
CA TRP A 132 1.22 -3.38 8.26
C TRP A 132 -0.13 -3.24 7.57
N GLY A 133 -1.20 -3.44 8.33
CA GLY A 133 -2.56 -3.08 7.94
C GLY A 133 -2.93 -1.74 8.56
N VAL A 134 -3.30 -0.76 7.75
CA VAL A 134 -3.59 0.61 8.18
C VAL A 134 -5.01 0.98 7.78
N ILE A 135 -5.85 1.26 8.78
CA ILE A 135 -7.27 1.57 8.53
C ILE A 135 -7.62 2.97 9.06
N ASP A 136 -8.53 3.65 8.37
CA ASP A 136 -9.13 4.90 8.83
C ASP A 136 -10.50 4.61 9.45
N LEU A 137 -10.58 4.76 10.78
CA LEU A 137 -11.77 4.49 11.56
C LEU A 137 -12.89 5.50 11.27
N ILE A 138 -12.55 6.74 10.90
CA ILE A 138 -13.53 7.77 10.55
C ILE A 138 -14.16 7.42 9.20
N ALA A 139 -13.32 7.12 8.20
CA ALA A 139 -13.77 6.74 6.88
C ALA A 139 -14.61 5.45 6.91
N ALA A 140 -14.25 4.49 7.77
CA ALA A 140 -15.01 3.26 7.98
C ALA A 140 -16.30 3.47 8.81
N GLY A 141 -16.52 4.64 9.41
CA GLY A 141 -17.67 4.92 10.28
C GLY A 141 -17.63 4.19 11.63
N ILE A 142 -16.42 3.86 12.11
CA ILE A 142 -16.15 3.22 13.38
C ILE A 142 -15.87 4.32 14.42
N LEU A 143 -16.96 4.88 14.94
CA LEU A 143 -16.95 6.02 15.85
C LEU A 143 -17.61 5.67 17.18
N ASN A 144 -17.16 6.31 18.26
CA ASN A 144 -17.80 6.30 19.56
C ASN A 144 -19.04 7.21 19.59
N ASP A 145 -19.74 7.22 20.72
CA ASP A 145 -20.97 8.02 20.93
C ASP A 145 -20.75 9.54 20.77
N GLN A 146 -19.51 10.01 20.81
CA GLN A 146 -19.10 11.40 20.62
C GLN A 146 -18.68 11.71 19.18
N GLY A 147 -18.72 10.73 18.28
CA GLY A 147 -18.32 10.88 16.88
C GLY A 147 -16.81 10.83 16.64
N SER A 148 -16.03 10.30 17.59
CA SER A 148 -14.58 10.14 17.49
C SER A 148 -14.19 8.68 17.18
N PRO A 149 -13.05 8.44 16.50
CA PRO A 149 -12.50 7.10 16.25
C PRO A 149 -12.50 6.20 17.49
N GLU A 150 -12.98 4.95 17.37
CA GLU A 150 -13.06 4.03 18.50
C GLU A 150 -12.31 2.70 18.28
N ILE A 151 -11.03 2.68 18.65
CA ILE A 151 -10.16 1.49 18.55
C ILE A 151 -10.70 0.33 19.40
N GLY A 152 -11.31 0.63 20.56
CA GLY A 152 -11.84 -0.39 21.47
C GLY A 152 -12.99 -1.23 20.91
N LYS A 153 -13.56 -0.85 19.75
CA LYS A 153 -14.59 -1.64 19.06
C LYS A 153 -14.02 -2.70 18.14
N LEU A 154 -12.73 -2.60 17.78
CA LEU A 154 -12.07 -3.60 16.95
C LEU A 154 -11.94 -4.90 17.75
N SER A 155 -12.45 -6.00 17.20
CA SER A 155 -12.66 -7.26 17.93
C SER A 155 -11.94 -8.45 17.32
N HIS A 156 -11.81 -8.50 16.00
CA HIS A 156 -11.10 -9.56 15.29
C HIS A 156 -10.46 -9.00 14.03
N ILE A 157 -9.42 -9.68 13.58
CA ILE A 157 -8.81 -9.48 12.27
C ILE A 157 -8.51 -10.85 11.66
N GLY A 158 -8.70 -10.95 10.34
CA GLY A 158 -8.31 -12.11 9.56
C GLY A 158 -7.58 -11.67 8.30
N GLU A 159 -6.46 -12.33 8.02
CA GLU A 159 -5.62 -12.12 6.84
C GLU A 159 -5.85 -13.22 5.81
N LEU A 160 -5.84 -12.86 4.52
CA LEU A 160 -6.08 -13.76 3.41
C LEU A 160 -5.21 -13.39 2.20
N GLY A 161 -4.74 -14.41 1.49
CA GLY A 161 -3.91 -14.25 0.29
C GLY A 161 -2.50 -13.77 0.60
N GLN A 162 -1.66 -13.72 -0.43
CA GLN A 162 -0.33 -13.15 -0.36
C GLN A 162 -0.09 -12.30 -1.60
N THR A 163 0.26 -11.04 -1.38
CA THR A 163 0.70 -10.20 -2.49
C THR A 163 2.10 -10.62 -2.92
N ALA A 164 2.28 -10.80 -4.23
CA ALA A 164 3.62 -10.85 -4.77
C ALA A 164 4.19 -9.42 -4.71
N VAL A 165 5.10 -9.16 -3.77
CA VAL A 165 5.81 -7.88 -3.67
C VAL A 165 6.52 -7.61 -5.00
N PRO A 166 6.10 -6.61 -5.80
CA PRO A 166 6.79 -6.31 -7.05
C PRO A 166 8.20 -5.84 -6.72
N GLU A 167 9.21 -6.41 -7.38
CA GLU A 167 10.60 -5.95 -7.21
C GLU A 167 10.67 -4.42 -7.40
N PRO A 168 11.37 -3.68 -6.52
CA PRO A 168 11.42 -2.23 -6.61
C PRO A 168 11.89 -1.80 -8.00
N THR A 169 11.08 -0.97 -8.69
CA THR A 169 11.45 -0.37 -9.99
C THR A 169 12.80 0.36 -9.91
N THR A 170 13.21 0.76 -8.71
CA THR A 170 14.54 1.33 -8.43
C THR A 170 15.69 0.40 -8.79
N LEU A 171 15.56 -0.93 -8.68
CA LEU A 171 16.57 -1.90 -9.11
C LEU A 171 16.71 -1.93 -10.64
N LEU A 172 15.59 -1.90 -11.35
CA LEU A 172 15.58 -1.75 -12.81
C LEU A 172 16.21 -0.41 -13.22
N LEU A 173 15.84 0.69 -12.55
CA LEU A 173 16.37 2.02 -12.84
C LEU A 173 17.88 2.12 -12.54
N LEU A 174 18.33 1.51 -11.45
CA LEU A 174 19.73 1.38 -11.08
C LEU A 174 20.49 0.59 -12.15
N GLY A 175 19.93 -0.54 -12.59
CA GLY A 175 20.49 -1.35 -13.68
C GLY A 175 20.63 -0.56 -14.98
N LEU A 176 19.57 0.14 -15.39
CA LEU A 176 19.58 1.00 -16.58
C LEU A 176 20.58 2.16 -16.44
N GLY A 177 20.69 2.75 -15.25
CA GLY A 177 21.67 3.79 -14.94
C GLY A 177 23.10 3.30 -15.11
N LEU A 178 23.43 2.14 -14.54
CA LEU A 178 24.77 1.53 -14.65
C LEU A 178 25.12 1.16 -16.09
N VAL A 179 24.17 0.59 -16.85
CA VAL A 179 24.34 0.29 -18.27
C VAL A 179 24.58 1.58 -19.07
N GLY A 180 23.81 2.63 -18.79
CA GLY A 180 23.97 3.95 -19.40
C GLY A 180 25.37 4.53 -19.18
N VAL A 181 25.87 4.51 -17.94
CA VAL A 181 27.23 4.98 -17.60
C VAL A 181 28.31 4.15 -18.31
N GLY A 182 28.17 2.82 -18.31
CA GLY A 182 29.09 1.92 -19.00
C GLY A 182 29.14 2.16 -20.52
N ALA A 183 27.98 2.40 -21.14
CA ALA A 183 27.87 2.70 -22.57
C ALA A 183 28.50 4.06 -22.96
N VAL A 184 28.40 5.06 -22.08
CA VAL A 184 29.06 6.36 -22.29
C VAL A 184 30.59 6.24 -22.21
N LYS A 185 31.11 5.42 -21.28
CA LYS A 185 32.56 5.17 -21.14
C LYS A 185 33.17 4.52 -22.39
N ARG A 186 32.46 3.61 -23.07
CA ARG A 186 32.94 2.95 -24.32
C ARG A 186 33.04 3.87 -25.54
N LYS A 187 32.40 5.04 -25.53
CA LYS A 187 32.43 6.00 -26.64
C LYS A 187 33.48 7.11 -26.49
N ARG A 188 34.20 7.15 -25.35
CA ARG A 188 35.41 7.96 -25.18
C ARG A 188 36.63 7.09 -25.43
#